data_AF-A0A554JWC8-F1
#
_entry.id   AF-A0A554JWC8-F1
#
_cell.length_a   1.000
_cell.length_b   1.000
_cell.length_c   1.000
_cell.angle_alpha   90.00
_cell.angle_beta   90.00
_cell.angle_gamma   90.00
#
_symmetry.space_group_name_H-M   'P 1'
#
loop_
_entity.id
_entity.type
_entity.pdbx_description
1 polymer ?
#
loop_
_entity_poly.entity_id
_entity_poly.type
_entity_poly.pdbx_seq_one_letter_code
_entity_poly.pdbx_strand_id
1 'polypeptide(L)'
;MAAETRVIPFLPLVLLGGVLTLLGGGCVRTSVPTPPAEAPVAGSAPVAVREDAPSSPRVPSAVKDITLGALPNAAPAFGASLSVPASWEAEVVPEIEAINLYDPAAPGGSPREQSQIFIRHFRGDDFLTLATVTIHARTPGTVAGRTSVAYVIEKKPGVPAFPHQPAWRNARHRVTDIRLRDARPSEFLVFGKNPALPDAVFDDILSSLRLVPEKTSALVLPTRDFFAAVTKKPFGIFVTPETSPVQPERFRGYHTAADAELPANTPVVAIADGTVTRSGIVSGYGGLVAVLHEVDAERLVGIYGHLDPGTLPPRGTRVRAGQRVGVLGEGFTRETDGERPHLHFGLYRGPDANVAGYVSREERLSAWHDPVAFLREQGAVEP
;
A
#
# COMPACT_ATOMS: atom_id res chain seq x y z
N MET A 1 32.38 3.74 -45.28
CA MET A 1 31.17 2.88 -45.21
C MET A 1 29.98 3.77 -45.46
N ALA A 2 29.07 3.38 -46.36
CA ALA A 2 27.96 4.23 -46.79
C ALA A 2 26.82 4.24 -45.76
N ALA A 3 26.16 5.39 -45.61
CA ALA A 3 24.93 5.50 -44.83
C ALA A 3 23.73 5.21 -45.72
N GLU A 4 22.96 4.16 -45.41
CA GLU A 4 21.71 3.87 -46.11
C GLU A 4 20.59 4.80 -45.64
N THR A 5 19.99 5.52 -46.59
CA THR A 5 18.77 6.30 -46.37
C THR A 5 17.56 5.37 -46.46
N ARG A 6 16.73 5.27 -45.42
CA ARG A 6 15.40 4.65 -45.51
C ARG A 6 14.28 5.65 -45.28
N VAL A 7 13.32 5.61 -46.20
CA VAL A 7 12.18 6.51 -46.32
C VAL A 7 11.05 6.07 -45.39
N ILE A 8 10.41 7.02 -44.71
CA ILE A 8 9.18 6.81 -43.94
C ILE A 8 8.01 7.40 -44.76
N PRO A 9 6.98 6.63 -45.13
CA PRO A 9 5.81 7.18 -45.81
C PRO A 9 4.85 7.86 -44.83
N PHE A 10 4.53 9.12 -45.11
CA PHE A 10 3.39 9.83 -44.52
C PHE A 10 2.06 9.30 -45.10
N LEU A 11 1.01 9.25 -44.29
CA LEU A 11 -0.40 9.30 -44.75
C LEU A 11 -1.15 10.35 -43.92
N PRO A 12 -2.14 11.09 -44.48
CA PRO A 12 -2.42 12.45 -44.02
C PRO A 12 -3.59 12.61 -43.05
N LEU A 13 -3.51 13.73 -42.31
CA LEU A 13 -4.59 14.37 -41.57
C LEU A 13 -5.71 14.84 -42.53
N VAL A 14 -6.96 14.48 -42.26
CA VAL A 14 -8.13 15.01 -42.98
C VAL A 14 -8.77 16.13 -42.16
N LEU A 15 -8.69 17.37 -42.65
CA LEU A 15 -9.53 18.47 -42.19
C LEU A 15 -10.91 18.39 -42.88
N LEU A 16 -11.98 18.63 -42.12
CA LEU A 16 -13.23 19.16 -42.67
C LEU A 16 -13.39 20.63 -42.23
N GLY A 17 -13.33 21.55 -43.19
CA GLY A 17 -14.22 22.72 -43.16
C GLY A 17 -15.60 22.29 -43.70
N GLY A 18 -16.70 23.00 -43.44
CA GLY A 18 -16.86 24.29 -42.79
C GLY A 18 -17.84 25.14 -43.59
N VAL A 19 -18.95 25.57 -42.99
CA VAL A 19 -19.85 26.58 -43.55
C VAL A 19 -20.28 27.52 -42.43
N LEU A 20 -20.04 28.81 -42.63
CA LEU A 20 -20.46 29.91 -41.77
C LEU A 20 -21.51 30.71 -42.54
N THR A 21 -22.68 30.95 -41.95
CA THR A 21 -23.71 31.82 -42.53
C THR A 21 -24.10 32.88 -41.49
N LEU A 22 -24.00 34.16 -41.87
CA LEU A 22 -24.08 35.30 -40.97
C LEU A 22 -25.17 36.28 -41.45
N LEU A 23 -26.31 36.29 -40.75
CA LEU A 23 -27.36 37.32 -40.75
C LEU A 23 -28.05 37.25 -39.37
N GLY A 24 -28.43 38.33 -38.67
CA GLY A 24 -28.28 39.74 -38.99
C GLY A 24 -29.32 40.62 -38.28
N GLY A 25 -29.14 40.87 -36.97
CA GLY A 25 -29.76 41.98 -36.22
C GLY A 25 -31.24 41.87 -35.81
N GLY A 26 -31.58 42.42 -34.63
CA GLY A 26 -32.97 42.69 -34.22
C GLY A 26 -33.26 42.53 -32.72
N CYS A 27 -33.15 43.61 -31.93
CA CYS A 27 -33.63 43.66 -30.55
C CYS A 27 -35.03 44.31 -30.47
N VAL A 28 -36.00 43.67 -29.82
CA VAL A 28 -37.23 44.33 -29.32
C VAL A 28 -37.56 43.77 -27.94
N ARG A 29 -37.90 44.66 -26.99
CA ARG A 29 -38.46 44.32 -25.67
C ARG A 29 -39.98 44.41 -25.71
N THR A 30 -40.68 43.44 -25.14
CA THR A 30 -42.05 43.59 -24.61
C THR A 30 -42.20 42.76 -23.32
N SER A 31 -43.12 43.17 -22.45
CA SER A 31 -43.19 42.71 -21.05
C SER A 31 -44.57 42.19 -20.67
N VAL A 32 -44.61 41.02 -19.98
CA VAL A 32 -45.46 40.70 -18.78
C VAL A 32 -47.00 40.72 -19.01
N PRO A 33 -47.78 39.65 -18.64
CA PRO A 33 -48.00 39.35 -17.22
C PRO A 33 -48.23 37.89 -16.78
N THR A 34 -48.08 37.72 -15.46
CA THR A 34 -48.30 36.51 -14.64
C THR A 34 -49.80 36.32 -14.29
N PRO A 35 -50.34 35.09 -14.23
CA PRO A 35 -51.66 34.82 -13.66
C PRO A 35 -51.64 34.78 -12.11
N PRO A 36 -52.79 35.03 -11.43
CA PRO A 36 -52.87 35.11 -9.97
C PRO A 36 -53.01 33.74 -9.28
N ALA A 37 -52.79 33.71 -7.97
CA ALA A 37 -53.07 32.58 -7.09
C ALA A 37 -54.45 32.73 -6.42
N GLU A 38 -55.13 31.62 -6.16
CA GLU A 38 -56.43 31.59 -5.48
C GLU A 38 -56.54 30.37 -4.54
N ALA A 39 -57.18 30.55 -3.39
CA ALA A 39 -57.39 29.56 -2.32
C ALA A 39 -58.49 30.09 -1.36
N PRO A 40 -58.97 29.31 -0.37
CA PRO A 40 -59.55 27.96 -0.45
C PRO A 40 -60.99 27.91 0.17
N VAL A 41 -61.76 26.84 -0.03
CA VAL A 41 -63.02 26.58 0.71
C VAL A 41 -63.13 25.09 1.10
N ALA A 42 -63.83 24.78 2.21
CA ALA A 42 -63.59 23.57 3.02
C ALA A 42 -64.82 22.66 3.27
N GLY A 43 -64.53 21.44 3.77
CA GLY A 43 -65.48 20.48 4.37
C GLY A 43 -65.82 19.27 3.47
N SER A 44 -65.93 18.02 3.95
CA SER A 44 -65.66 17.42 5.28
C SER A 44 -65.40 15.90 5.14
N ALA A 45 -64.65 15.30 6.08
CA ALA A 45 -64.32 13.85 6.13
C ALA A 45 -65.56 12.97 6.55
N PRO A 46 -65.51 11.62 6.75
CA PRO A 46 -64.38 10.69 7.01
C PRO A 46 -64.19 9.66 5.85
N VAL A 47 -63.40 8.57 5.90
CA VAL A 47 -62.65 7.87 6.96
C VAL A 47 -61.27 7.44 6.42
N ALA A 48 -60.28 7.17 7.30
CA ALA A 48 -59.02 6.50 6.93
C ALA A 48 -58.90 5.13 7.63
N VAL A 49 -58.74 4.06 6.84
CA VAL A 49 -58.31 2.75 7.35
C VAL A 49 -56.78 2.80 7.50
N ARG A 50 -56.28 2.52 8.71
CA ARG A 50 -54.85 2.26 8.91
C ARG A 50 -54.55 0.83 8.47
N GLU A 51 -53.74 0.67 7.43
CA GLU A 51 -52.89 -0.51 7.33
C GLU A 51 -51.57 -0.18 8.03
N ASP A 52 -51.27 -0.93 9.10
CA ASP A 52 -50.00 -0.82 9.80
C ASP A 52 -48.88 -1.34 8.90
N ALA A 53 -47.95 -0.47 8.52
CA ALA A 53 -46.68 -0.90 7.94
C ALA A 53 -45.86 -1.61 9.03
N PRO A 54 -45.48 -2.89 8.87
CA PRO A 54 -44.54 -3.52 9.79
C PRO A 54 -43.17 -2.86 9.61
N SER A 55 -42.78 -2.10 10.60
CA SER A 55 -41.44 -1.54 10.69
C SER A 55 -40.42 -2.64 11.01
N SER A 56 -39.21 -2.45 10.52
CA SER A 56 -38.02 -2.97 11.20
C SER A 56 -36.86 -2.05 10.86
N PRO A 57 -36.31 -1.28 11.83
CA PRO A 57 -35.00 -0.69 11.64
C PRO A 57 -34.00 -1.85 11.48
N ARG A 58 -33.19 -1.83 10.41
CA ARG A 58 -32.05 -2.75 10.35
C ARG A 58 -31.12 -2.40 11.51
N VAL A 59 -31.10 -3.25 12.54
CA VAL A 59 -29.95 -3.33 13.44
C VAL A 59 -28.74 -3.55 12.53
N PRO A 60 -27.67 -2.74 12.65
CA PRO A 60 -26.44 -3.02 11.93
C PRO A 60 -25.96 -4.40 12.35
N SER A 61 -25.96 -5.37 11.43
CA SER A 61 -25.33 -6.66 11.69
C SER A 61 -23.88 -6.37 12.08
N ALA A 62 -23.45 -6.83 13.25
CA ALA A 62 -22.08 -6.64 13.70
C ALA A 62 -21.12 -7.09 12.59
N VAL A 63 -20.06 -6.33 12.36
CA VAL A 63 -19.05 -6.62 11.33
C VAL A 63 -17.73 -7.01 11.98
N LYS A 64 -16.89 -7.73 11.24
CA LYS A 64 -15.50 -8.01 11.60
C LYS A 64 -14.57 -7.77 10.42
N ASP A 65 -13.35 -7.34 10.71
CA ASP A 65 -12.30 -7.21 9.71
C ASP A 65 -11.61 -8.55 9.45
N ILE A 66 -11.32 -8.84 8.18
CA ILE A 66 -10.53 -9.98 7.72
C ILE A 66 -9.39 -9.45 6.88
N THR A 67 -8.15 -9.78 7.25
CA THR A 67 -6.95 -9.55 6.42
C THR A 67 -6.70 -10.78 5.57
N LEU A 68 -6.94 -10.66 4.26
CA LEU A 68 -6.99 -11.79 3.32
C LEU A 68 -5.65 -12.54 3.25
N GLY A 69 -4.54 -11.83 3.09
CA GLY A 69 -3.18 -12.39 3.07
C GLY A 69 -2.66 -12.87 4.43
N ALA A 70 -3.40 -12.67 5.53
CA ALA A 70 -3.07 -13.20 6.86
C ALA A 70 -3.85 -14.49 7.20
N LEU A 71 -4.72 -14.96 6.30
CA LEU A 71 -5.39 -16.25 6.46
C LEU A 71 -4.38 -17.41 6.34
N PRO A 72 -4.50 -18.49 7.12
CA PRO A 72 -3.61 -19.64 7.02
C PRO A 72 -3.55 -20.20 5.60
N ASN A 73 -2.32 -20.31 5.05
CA ASN A 73 -2.02 -20.76 3.69
C ASN A 73 -2.48 -19.83 2.55
N ALA A 74 -2.88 -18.58 2.82
CA ALA A 74 -3.15 -17.62 1.76
C ALA A 74 -1.87 -17.17 1.04
N ALA A 75 -1.99 -16.88 -0.26
CA ALA A 75 -0.89 -16.30 -1.04
C ALA A 75 -0.66 -14.82 -0.65
N PRO A 76 0.59 -14.32 -0.57
CA PRO A 76 0.90 -12.92 -0.26
C PRO A 76 0.21 -11.89 -1.18
N ALA A 77 -0.10 -12.29 -2.42
CA ALA A 77 -0.83 -11.48 -3.40
C ALA A 77 -2.26 -11.05 -2.94
N PHE A 78 -2.79 -11.66 -1.87
CA PHE A 78 -4.00 -11.18 -1.19
C PHE A 78 -3.72 -10.03 -0.21
N GLY A 79 -2.93 -9.04 -0.63
CA GLY A 79 -2.54 -7.85 0.13
C GLY A 79 -3.68 -6.84 0.37
N ALA A 80 -4.75 -7.27 1.03
CA ALA A 80 -5.88 -6.43 1.40
C ALA A 80 -6.60 -6.94 2.66
N SER A 81 -7.28 -6.03 3.36
CA SER A 81 -8.25 -6.32 4.40
C SER A 81 -9.61 -5.70 4.07
N LEU A 82 -10.68 -6.26 4.61
CA LEU A 82 -12.06 -5.83 4.38
C LEU A 82 -12.93 -6.20 5.58
N SER A 83 -14.07 -5.52 5.73
CA SER A 83 -15.06 -5.80 6.77
C SER A 83 -16.18 -6.68 6.19
N VAL A 84 -16.56 -7.76 6.88
CA VAL A 84 -17.70 -8.65 6.56
C VAL A 84 -18.68 -8.73 7.71
N PRO A 85 -19.94 -9.20 7.50
CA PRO A 85 -20.82 -9.60 8.60
C PRO A 85 -20.11 -10.58 9.55
N ALA A 86 -20.25 -10.37 10.87
CA ALA A 86 -19.46 -11.09 11.87
C ALA A 86 -19.70 -12.61 11.89
N SER A 87 -20.86 -13.07 11.41
CA SER A 87 -21.17 -14.49 11.23
C SER A 87 -20.38 -15.15 10.10
N TRP A 88 -19.93 -14.40 9.09
CA TRP A 88 -19.26 -14.96 7.91
C TRP A 88 -17.87 -15.47 8.25
N GLU A 89 -17.43 -16.51 7.53
CA GLU A 89 -16.11 -17.10 7.67
C GLU A 89 -15.36 -17.04 6.34
N ALA A 90 -14.07 -17.38 6.38
CA ALA A 90 -13.18 -17.35 5.23
C ALA A 90 -12.34 -18.63 5.16
N GLU A 91 -12.37 -19.32 4.02
CA GLU A 91 -11.48 -20.45 3.72
C GLU A 91 -10.55 -20.08 2.56
N VAL A 92 -9.34 -20.64 2.57
CA VAL A 92 -8.42 -20.61 1.43
C VAL A 92 -8.68 -21.85 0.58
N VAL A 93 -8.80 -21.66 -0.74
CA VAL A 93 -8.88 -22.73 -1.73
C VAL A 93 -7.51 -22.81 -2.45
N PRO A 94 -6.57 -23.62 -1.94
CA PRO A 94 -5.18 -23.61 -2.41
C PRO A 94 -5.05 -24.12 -3.85
N GLU A 95 -5.93 -25.00 -4.32
CA GLU A 95 -5.83 -25.64 -5.65
C GLU A 95 -5.91 -24.63 -6.80
N ILE A 96 -6.48 -23.44 -6.56
CA ILE A 96 -6.63 -22.35 -7.52
C ILE A 96 -6.29 -20.97 -6.92
N GLU A 97 -5.54 -20.94 -5.82
CA GLU A 97 -5.09 -19.73 -5.11
C GLU A 97 -6.21 -18.69 -4.95
N ALA A 98 -7.28 -19.10 -4.26
CA ALA A 98 -8.49 -18.30 -4.06
C ALA A 98 -8.90 -18.23 -2.58
N ILE A 99 -9.74 -17.26 -2.24
CA ILE A 99 -10.37 -17.13 -0.92
C ILE A 99 -11.89 -17.17 -1.11
N ASN A 100 -12.57 -18.01 -0.34
CA ASN A 100 -14.02 -18.07 -0.30
C ASN A 100 -14.51 -17.43 1.01
N LEU A 101 -15.30 -16.36 0.91
CA LEU A 101 -16.04 -15.78 2.02
C LEU A 101 -17.46 -16.37 2.00
N TYR A 102 -17.84 -17.04 3.08
CA TYR A 102 -19.09 -17.80 3.17
C TYR A 102 -19.86 -17.46 4.44
N ASP A 103 -21.17 -17.71 4.42
CA ASP A 103 -22.03 -17.58 5.58
C ASP A 103 -22.35 -18.98 6.13
N PRO A 104 -21.86 -19.39 7.32
CA PRO A 104 -22.17 -20.70 7.90
C PRO A 104 -23.67 -20.97 8.10
N ALA A 105 -24.53 -19.95 8.07
CA ALA A 105 -25.98 -20.08 8.12
C ALA A 105 -26.66 -20.20 6.74
N ALA A 106 -25.93 -20.04 5.64
CA ALA A 106 -26.47 -20.21 4.29
C ALA A 106 -26.75 -21.70 3.96
N PRO A 107 -27.64 -22.00 2.99
CA PRO A 107 -27.86 -23.37 2.54
C PRO A 107 -26.60 -23.99 1.92
N GLY A 108 -26.23 -25.19 2.38
CA GLY A 108 -25.10 -25.96 1.87
C GLY A 108 -24.61 -26.99 2.89
N GLY A 109 -23.92 -28.03 2.44
CA GLY A 109 -23.21 -28.98 3.31
C GLY A 109 -21.73 -28.63 3.47
N SER A 110 -21.25 -27.60 2.77
CA SER A 110 -19.86 -27.17 2.74
C SER A 110 -19.72 -25.65 2.61
N PRO A 111 -18.61 -25.05 3.10
CA PRO A 111 -18.29 -23.63 2.92
C PRO A 111 -18.41 -23.13 1.47
N ARG A 112 -18.12 -23.99 0.49
CA ARG A 112 -18.14 -23.66 -0.95
C ARG A 112 -19.56 -23.56 -1.52
N GLU A 113 -20.51 -24.29 -0.96
CA GLU A 113 -21.94 -24.17 -1.28
C GLU A 113 -22.55 -22.95 -0.58
N GLN A 114 -22.09 -22.67 0.65
CA GLN A 114 -22.46 -21.51 1.46
C GLN A 114 -21.82 -20.18 1.03
N SER A 115 -21.01 -20.21 -0.04
CA SER A 115 -20.20 -19.10 -0.54
C SER A 115 -21.01 -17.86 -0.91
N GLN A 116 -20.58 -16.70 -0.41
CA GLN A 116 -21.19 -15.39 -0.67
C GLN A 116 -20.32 -14.52 -1.59
N ILE A 117 -19.00 -14.53 -1.38
CA ILE A 117 -18.02 -13.85 -2.23
C ILE A 117 -16.86 -14.80 -2.49
N PHE A 118 -16.43 -14.90 -3.75
CA PHE A 118 -15.28 -15.70 -4.14
C PHE A 118 -14.20 -14.82 -4.75
N ILE A 119 -13.05 -14.73 -4.09
CA ILE A 119 -11.95 -13.83 -4.42
C ILE A 119 -10.84 -14.65 -5.09
N ARG A 120 -10.43 -14.25 -6.29
CA ARG A 120 -9.19 -14.74 -6.92
C ARG A 120 -8.19 -13.60 -7.08
N HIS A 121 -6.97 -13.96 -7.42
CA HIS A 121 -5.97 -13.00 -7.87
C HIS A 121 -5.41 -13.40 -9.26
N PHE A 122 -4.85 -12.46 -10.00
CA PHE A 122 -4.05 -12.74 -11.20
C PHE A 122 -2.99 -11.66 -11.44
N ARG A 123 -2.02 -11.96 -12.31
CA ARG A 123 -0.99 -11.03 -12.79
C ARG A 123 -1.18 -10.71 -14.27
N GLY A 124 -1.06 -9.44 -14.67
CA GLY A 124 -1.16 -8.99 -16.06
C GLY A 124 -0.93 -7.49 -16.22
N ASP A 125 -0.70 -7.01 -17.45
CA ASP A 125 -0.53 -5.57 -17.70
C ASP A 125 -1.86 -4.79 -17.72
N ASP A 126 -2.92 -5.48 -18.16
CA ASP A 126 -4.27 -4.96 -18.36
C ASP A 126 -5.33 -5.88 -17.73
N PHE A 127 -6.55 -5.34 -17.59
CA PHE A 127 -7.71 -6.13 -17.17
C PHE A 127 -8.03 -7.21 -18.22
N LEU A 128 -8.02 -8.48 -17.81
CA LEU A 128 -8.14 -9.61 -18.74
C LEU A 128 -9.58 -9.80 -19.25
N THR A 129 -9.72 -9.95 -20.56
CA THR A 129 -10.97 -10.42 -21.18
C THR A 129 -11.07 -11.93 -21.06
N LEU A 130 -11.99 -12.40 -20.21
CA LEU A 130 -12.18 -13.83 -19.94
C LEU A 130 -12.82 -14.54 -21.15
N ALA A 131 -12.02 -15.23 -21.97
CA ALA A 131 -12.49 -15.90 -23.19
C ALA A 131 -13.57 -16.98 -22.95
N THR A 132 -13.65 -17.53 -21.74
CA THR A 132 -14.58 -18.60 -21.31
C THR A 132 -15.96 -18.11 -20.87
N VAL A 133 -16.19 -16.79 -20.78
CA VAL A 133 -17.46 -16.18 -20.35
C VAL A 133 -18.01 -15.22 -21.39
N THR A 134 -19.32 -15.02 -21.36
CA THR A 134 -20.00 -13.91 -22.02
C THR A 134 -20.00 -12.72 -21.06
N ILE A 135 -19.61 -11.54 -21.56
CA ILE A 135 -19.66 -10.28 -20.82
C ILE A 135 -20.94 -9.55 -21.23
N HIS A 136 -21.87 -9.38 -20.29
CA HIS A 136 -23.16 -8.72 -20.50
C HIS A 136 -23.11 -7.22 -20.19
N ALA A 137 -22.26 -6.83 -19.24
CA ALA A 137 -21.99 -5.43 -18.89
C ALA A 137 -20.54 -5.26 -18.46
N ARG A 138 -19.98 -4.07 -18.68
CA ARG A 138 -18.63 -3.67 -18.26
C ARG A 138 -18.61 -2.19 -17.88
N THR A 139 -18.26 -1.89 -16.64
CA THR A 139 -18.29 -0.55 -16.05
C THR A 139 -16.95 -0.25 -15.39
N PRO A 140 -16.14 0.69 -15.92
CA PRO A 140 -14.95 1.18 -15.22
C PRO A 140 -15.32 1.88 -13.90
N GLY A 141 -14.43 1.84 -12.91
CA GLY A 141 -14.64 2.50 -11.63
C GLY A 141 -13.37 2.62 -10.80
N THR A 142 -13.55 2.89 -9.52
CA THR A 142 -12.48 2.99 -8.52
C THR A 142 -12.92 2.31 -7.23
N VAL A 143 -12.05 1.49 -6.62
CA VAL A 143 -12.25 0.87 -5.30
C VAL A 143 -10.94 1.00 -4.52
N ALA A 144 -10.99 1.35 -3.23
CA ALA A 144 -9.81 1.55 -2.38
C ALA A 144 -8.76 2.52 -2.99
N GLY A 145 -9.21 3.55 -3.73
CA GLY A 145 -8.33 4.49 -4.44
C GLY A 145 -7.63 3.93 -5.69
N ARG A 146 -7.96 2.70 -6.11
CA ARG A 146 -7.39 2.05 -7.29
C ARG A 146 -8.40 1.89 -8.42
N THR A 147 -7.90 1.93 -9.67
CA THR A 147 -8.67 1.59 -10.86
C THR A 147 -9.29 0.20 -10.74
N SER A 148 -10.59 0.11 -11.02
CA SER A 148 -11.34 -1.14 -11.06
C SER A 148 -12.19 -1.26 -12.32
N VAL A 149 -12.64 -2.48 -12.63
CA VAL A 149 -13.66 -2.73 -13.64
C VAL A 149 -14.67 -3.73 -13.08
N ALA A 150 -15.93 -3.32 -13.02
CA ALA A 150 -17.05 -4.19 -12.71
C ALA A 150 -17.61 -4.81 -13.99
N TYR A 151 -17.99 -6.08 -13.91
CA TYR A 151 -18.58 -6.85 -15.01
C TYR A 151 -19.85 -7.57 -14.53
N VAL A 152 -20.76 -7.81 -15.46
CA VAL A 152 -21.75 -8.89 -15.34
C VAL A 152 -21.35 -9.97 -16.32
N ILE A 153 -20.98 -11.15 -15.82
CA ILE A 153 -20.48 -12.27 -16.64
C ILE A 153 -21.31 -13.53 -16.45
N GLU A 154 -21.26 -14.41 -17.44
CA GLU A 154 -21.94 -15.72 -17.43
C GLU A 154 -21.08 -16.73 -18.19
N LYS A 155 -20.89 -17.95 -17.67
CA LYS A 155 -20.06 -18.96 -18.34
C LYS A 155 -20.67 -19.35 -19.70
N LYS A 156 -19.85 -19.42 -20.74
CA LYS A 156 -20.33 -19.83 -22.07
C LYS A 156 -20.89 -21.28 -22.06
N PRO A 157 -21.89 -21.58 -22.90
CA PRO A 157 -22.27 -22.96 -23.21
C PRO A 157 -21.07 -23.77 -23.70
N GLY A 158 -21.06 -25.09 -23.41
CA GLY A 158 -19.97 -26.00 -23.81
C GLY A 158 -18.66 -25.88 -23.02
N VAL A 159 -18.40 -24.77 -22.31
CA VAL A 159 -17.26 -24.66 -21.40
C VAL A 159 -17.53 -25.52 -20.14
N PRO A 160 -16.59 -26.38 -19.69
CA PRO A 160 -16.71 -27.14 -18.44
C PRO A 160 -16.98 -26.25 -17.23
N ALA A 161 -17.62 -26.79 -16.19
CA ALA A 161 -17.81 -26.06 -14.95
C ALA A 161 -16.45 -25.66 -14.34
N PHE A 162 -16.35 -24.47 -13.78
CA PHE A 162 -15.09 -23.99 -13.19
C PHE A 162 -14.76 -24.84 -11.94
N PRO A 163 -13.66 -25.64 -11.97
CA PRO A 163 -13.35 -26.52 -10.86
C PRO A 163 -12.86 -25.72 -9.65
N HIS A 164 -13.02 -26.30 -8.46
CA HIS A 164 -12.68 -25.68 -7.18
C HIS A 164 -13.37 -24.32 -6.91
N GLN A 165 -14.42 -23.97 -7.65
CA GLN A 165 -15.20 -22.73 -7.44
C GLN A 165 -16.65 -23.06 -7.02
N PRO A 166 -17.32 -22.16 -6.28
CA PRO A 166 -18.75 -22.25 -5.99
C PRO A 166 -19.58 -22.41 -7.26
N ALA A 167 -20.63 -23.25 -7.22
CA ALA A 167 -21.43 -23.57 -8.40
C ALA A 167 -21.99 -22.31 -9.10
N TRP A 168 -22.38 -21.28 -8.33
CA TRP A 168 -22.91 -20.01 -8.85
C TRP A 168 -21.93 -19.24 -9.75
N ARG A 169 -20.61 -19.50 -9.68
CA ARG A 169 -19.61 -18.91 -10.60
C ARG A 169 -19.81 -19.34 -12.06
N ASN A 170 -20.61 -20.38 -12.30
CA ASN A 170 -20.99 -20.83 -13.63
C ASN A 170 -22.24 -20.11 -14.18
N ALA A 171 -23.03 -19.47 -13.33
CA ALA A 171 -24.23 -18.72 -13.69
C ALA A 171 -23.92 -17.25 -13.98
N ARG A 172 -24.94 -16.45 -14.31
CA ARG A 172 -24.79 -15.00 -14.46
C ARG A 172 -24.58 -14.32 -13.11
N HIS A 173 -23.50 -13.56 -12.96
CA HIS A 173 -23.15 -12.90 -11.69
C HIS A 173 -22.30 -11.64 -11.88
N ARG A 174 -22.20 -10.81 -10.83
CA ARG A 174 -21.31 -9.64 -10.78
C ARG A 174 -19.87 -10.07 -10.44
N VAL A 175 -18.90 -9.44 -11.08
CA VAL A 175 -17.46 -9.57 -10.75
C VAL A 175 -16.84 -8.18 -10.75
N THR A 176 -15.98 -7.88 -9.77
CA THR A 176 -15.18 -6.64 -9.76
C THR A 176 -13.69 -6.97 -9.75
N ASP A 177 -12.99 -6.57 -10.81
CA ASP A 177 -11.53 -6.63 -10.87
C ASP A 177 -10.97 -5.31 -10.30
N ILE A 178 -9.98 -5.40 -9.41
CA ILE A 178 -9.35 -4.24 -8.75
C ILE A 178 -7.83 -4.34 -8.93
N ARG A 179 -7.22 -3.32 -9.53
CA ARG A 179 -5.77 -3.24 -9.73
C ARG A 179 -5.06 -2.92 -8.41
N LEU A 180 -4.14 -3.77 -7.94
CA LEU A 180 -3.47 -3.53 -6.65
C LEU A 180 -2.32 -2.53 -6.72
N ARG A 181 -1.61 -2.49 -7.86
CA ARG A 181 -0.35 -1.74 -8.04
C ARG A 181 -0.30 -1.13 -9.44
N ASP A 182 0.49 -0.08 -9.63
CA ASP A 182 0.71 0.49 -10.98
C ASP A 182 1.95 -0.10 -11.68
N ALA A 183 2.41 -1.25 -11.18
CA ALA A 183 3.49 -2.06 -11.75
C ALA A 183 3.06 -2.79 -13.03
N ARG A 184 4.03 -3.34 -13.76
CA ARG A 184 3.82 -4.16 -14.96
C ARG A 184 4.70 -5.43 -14.91
N PRO A 185 4.12 -6.64 -14.87
CA PRO A 185 2.69 -6.91 -14.72
C PRO A 185 2.16 -6.39 -13.37
N SER A 186 0.92 -5.90 -13.37
CA SER A 186 0.19 -5.59 -12.16
C SER A 186 -0.41 -6.86 -11.56
N GLU A 187 -0.67 -6.82 -10.26
CA GLU A 187 -1.59 -7.75 -9.61
C GLU A 187 -3.00 -7.18 -9.57
N PHE A 188 -3.99 -8.08 -9.59
CA PHE A 188 -5.40 -7.76 -9.49
C PHE A 188 -6.07 -8.70 -8.49
N LEU A 189 -7.01 -8.17 -7.71
CA LEU A 189 -8.00 -8.98 -7.00
C LEU A 189 -9.31 -9.00 -7.77
N VAL A 190 -9.94 -10.16 -7.83
CA VAL A 190 -11.15 -10.45 -8.61
C VAL A 190 -12.24 -10.92 -7.65
N PHE A 191 -13.17 -10.04 -7.31
CA PHE A 191 -14.27 -10.29 -6.39
C PHE A 191 -15.49 -10.77 -7.17
N GLY A 192 -15.74 -12.08 -7.19
CA GLY A 192 -17.01 -12.65 -7.66
C GLY A 192 -18.07 -12.59 -6.57
N LYS A 193 -19.27 -12.13 -6.91
CA LYS A 193 -20.43 -12.04 -6.01
C LYS A 193 -21.41 -13.19 -6.26
N ASN A 194 -21.88 -13.88 -5.21
CA ASN A 194 -23.02 -14.79 -5.33
C ASN A 194 -24.27 -14.01 -5.80
N PRO A 195 -24.99 -14.42 -6.86
CA PRO A 195 -26.22 -13.76 -7.31
C PRO A 195 -27.29 -13.55 -6.23
N ALA A 196 -27.37 -14.45 -5.24
CA ALA A 196 -28.34 -14.37 -4.14
C ALA A 196 -27.97 -13.35 -3.05
N LEU A 197 -26.70 -12.92 -2.97
CA LEU A 197 -26.26 -11.90 -2.03
C LEU A 197 -26.87 -10.54 -2.45
N PRO A 198 -27.40 -9.69 -1.54
CA PRO A 198 -27.87 -8.35 -1.89
C PRO A 198 -26.73 -7.47 -2.43
N ASP A 199 -27.00 -6.64 -3.45
CA ASP A 199 -25.98 -5.75 -4.02
C ASP A 199 -25.39 -4.79 -2.98
N ALA A 200 -26.24 -4.18 -2.14
CA ALA A 200 -25.78 -3.28 -1.07
C ALA A 200 -24.74 -3.92 -0.15
N VAL A 201 -24.89 -5.19 0.24
CA VAL A 201 -23.92 -5.88 1.12
C VAL A 201 -22.59 -6.11 0.40
N PHE A 202 -22.63 -6.43 -0.90
CA PHE A 202 -21.41 -6.58 -1.70
C PHE A 202 -20.68 -5.25 -1.89
N ASP A 203 -21.44 -4.18 -2.18
CA ASP A 203 -20.91 -2.84 -2.41
C ASP A 203 -20.38 -2.21 -1.10
N ASP A 204 -21.03 -2.46 0.05
CA ASP A 204 -20.53 -2.11 1.39
C ASP A 204 -19.18 -2.81 1.67
N ILE A 205 -19.09 -4.13 1.42
CA ILE A 205 -17.84 -4.90 1.60
C ILE A 205 -16.72 -4.34 0.70
N LEU A 206 -17.00 -4.05 -0.57
CA LEU A 206 -16.02 -3.43 -1.47
C LEU A 206 -15.61 -2.02 -1.01
N SER A 207 -16.52 -1.24 -0.43
CA SER A 207 -16.20 0.09 0.12
C SER A 207 -15.29 0.03 1.35
N SER A 208 -15.34 -1.07 2.11
CA SER A 208 -14.49 -1.30 3.29
C SER A 208 -13.05 -1.73 2.96
N LEU A 209 -12.77 -2.06 1.69
CA LEU A 209 -11.49 -2.62 1.26
C LEU A 209 -10.33 -1.66 1.54
N ARG A 210 -9.37 -2.10 2.37
CA ARG A 210 -8.10 -1.44 2.63
C ARG A 210 -6.98 -2.29 2.03
N LEU A 211 -6.10 -1.67 1.24
CA LEU A 211 -4.92 -2.37 0.75
C LEU A 211 -3.90 -2.49 1.87
N VAL A 212 -3.36 -3.69 2.07
CA VAL A 212 -2.23 -3.93 2.96
C VAL A 212 -0.98 -3.84 2.08
N PRO A 213 -0.01 -2.96 2.39
CA PRO A 213 1.27 -2.95 1.69
C PRO A 213 1.88 -4.35 1.76
N GLU A 214 2.20 -4.94 0.61
CA GLU A 214 2.96 -6.18 0.62
C GLU A 214 4.35 -5.88 1.19
N LYS A 215 4.81 -6.75 2.10
CA LYS A 215 6.14 -6.65 2.67
C LYS A 215 7.18 -7.07 1.64
N THR A 216 7.71 -6.11 0.89
CA THR A 216 8.39 -6.36 -0.40
C THR A 216 9.87 -6.66 -0.27
N SER A 217 10.47 -6.44 0.89
CA SER A 217 11.89 -6.73 1.16
C SER A 217 12.06 -7.47 2.48
N ALA A 218 12.82 -8.57 2.46
CA ALA A 218 13.34 -9.16 3.69
C ALA A 218 14.44 -8.22 4.21
N LEU A 219 14.17 -7.53 5.32
CA LEU A 219 15.17 -6.67 5.95
C LEU A 219 16.18 -7.53 6.71
N VAL A 220 17.43 -7.08 6.71
CA VAL A 220 18.48 -7.60 7.60
C VAL A 220 18.85 -6.56 8.63
N LEU A 221 19.40 -7.00 9.76
CA LEU A 221 19.99 -6.10 10.75
C LEU A 221 21.26 -5.44 10.17
N PRO A 222 21.57 -4.18 10.52
CA PRO A 222 22.70 -3.44 9.93
C PRO A 222 24.07 -4.01 10.35
N THR A 223 24.09 -4.88 11.36
CA THR A 223 25.23 -5.63 11.87
C THR A 223 24.68 -6.83 12.65
N ARG A 224 25.51 -7.86 12.84
CA ARG A 224 25.19 -9.00 13.68
C ARG A 224 24.92 -8.56 15.13
N ASP A 225 23.97 -9.22 15.80
CA ASP A 225 23.62 -9.03 17.21
C ASP A 225 23.16 -7.58 17.56
N PHE A 226 22.75 -6.80 16.55
CA PHE A 226 22.44 -5.36 16.66
C PHE A 226 21.54 -5.01 17.85
N PHE A 227 20.43 -5.74 18.04
CA PHE A 227 19.49 -5.46 19.13
C PHE A 227 20.08 -5.67 20.52
N ALA A 228 21.03 -6.60 20.68
CA ALA A 228 21.68 -6.87 21.96
C ALA A 228 22.81 -5.86 22.25
N ALA A 229 23.40 -5.29 21.20
CA ALA A 229 24.46 -4.29 21.31
C ALA A 229 23.95 -2.88 21.68
N VAL A 230 22.68 -2.54 21.40
CA VAL A 230 22.07 -1.25 21.80
C VAL A 230 21.83 -1.22 23.31
N THR A 231 22.82 -0.73 24.06
CA THR A 231 22.82 -0.81 25.55
C THR A 231 22.96 0.53 26.26
N LYS A 232 23.49 1.59 25.60
CA LYS A 232 23.80 2.88 26.26
C LYS A 232 22.97 4.05 25.71
N LYS A 233 22.97 4.25 24.40
CA LYS A 233 22.29 5.38 23.71
C LYS A 233 21.23 4.84 22.74
N PRO A 234 20.04 4.46 23.22
CA PRO A 234 18.92 4.08 22.35
C PRO A 234 18.36 5.31 21.60
N PHE A 235 17.36 5.08 20.74
CA PHE A 235 16.62 6.16 20.10
C PHE A 235 15.86 7.02 21.12
N GLY A 236 15.74 8.31 20.86
CA GLY A 236 14.96 9.25 21.65
C GLY A 236 15.52 9.63 23.02
N ILE A 237 16.63 9.03 23.48
CA ILE A 237 17.26 9.46 24.74
C ILE A 237 17.73 10.93 24.63
N PHE A 238 17.34 11.76 25.61
CA PHE A 238 17.86 13.12 25.73
C PHE A 238 19.19 13.10 26.48
N VAL A 239 20.25 13.57 25.82
CA VAL A 239 21.59 13.66 26.42
C VAL A 239 22.07 15.10 26.54
N THR A 240 22.96 15.32 27.50
CA THR A 240 23.79 16.50 27.64
C THR A 240 25.21 16.07 28.01
N PRO A 241 26.23 16.95 27.92
CA PRO A 241 27.56 16.67 28.43
C PRO A 241 27.56 16.16 29.88
N GLU A 242 26.61 16.63 30.69
CA GLU A 242 26.49 16.29 32.11
C GLU A 242 25.69 14.99 32.37
N THR A 243 24.73 14.62 31.50
CA THR A 243 23.76 13.54 31.76
C THR A 243 23.89 12.32 30.85
N SER A 244 24.76 12.35 29.84
CA SER A 244 24.94 11.22 28.92
C SER A 244 25.49 9.97 29.64
N PRO A 245 24.98 8.76 29.33
CA PRO A 245 25.49 7.50 29.88
C PRO A 245 26.88 7.11 29.32
N VAL A 246 27.42 7.90 28.40
CA VAL A 246 28.77 7.78 27.85
C VAL A 246 29.50 9.09 28.14
N GLN A 247 30.74 9.00 28.61
CA GLN A 247 31.53 10.17 28.99
C GLN A 247 32.97 10.05 28.44
N PRO A 248 33.62 11.17 28.04
CA PRO A 248 33.07 12.52 27.98
C PRO A 248 32.04 12.68 26.85
N GLU A 249 30.96 13.40 27.12
CA GLU A 249 29.96 13.77 26.11
C GLU A 249 30.15 15.22 25.64
N ARG A 250 29.95 15.46 24.33
CA ARG A 250 30.02 16.80 23.71
C ARG A 250 28.71 17.23 23.04
N PHE A 251 27.76 16.33 22.85
CA PHE A 251 26.48 16.61 22.23
C PHE A 251 25.38 16.96 23.23
N ARG A 252 24.32 17.62 22.74
CA ARG A 252 23.13 17.99 23.51
C ARG A 252 21.88 17.85 22.64
N GLY A 253 20.90 17.07 23.10
CA GLY A 253 19.63 16.87 22.40
C GLY A 253 19.09 15.45 22.50
N TYR A 254 17.97 15.22 21.82
CA TYR A 254 17.36 13.91 21.65
C TYR A 254 18.08 13.14 20.55
N HIS A 255 18.49 11.91 20.86
CA HIS A 255 19.20 11.03 19.94
C HIS A 255 18.29 10.52 18.81
N THR A 256 18.72 10.65 17.55
CA THR A 256 17.93 10.28 16.36
C THR A 256 18.23 8.88 15.81
N ALA A 257 19.05 8.12 16.51
CA ALA A 257 19.59 6.83 16.11
C ALA A 257 19.59 5.84 17.28
N ALA A 258 20.06 4.63 17.04
CA ALA A 258 20.43 3.69 18.09
C ALA A 258 21.92 3.35 17.98
N ASP A 259 22.65 3.51 19.08
CA ASP A 259 24.08 3.19 19.16
C ASP A 259 24.26 1.74 19.61
N ALA A 260 24.81 0.90 18.73
CA ALA A 260 25.15 -0.50 19.01
C ALA A 260 26.62 -0.63 19.41
N GLU A 261 26.88 -0.96 20.68
CA GLU A 261 28.21 -1.12 21.27
C GLU A 261 28.93 -2.36 20.69
N LEU A 262 29.81 -2.13 19.71
CA LEU A 262 30.50 -3.17 18.94
C LEU A 262 31.96 -2.75 18.69
N PRO A 263 32.90 -3.70 18.62
CA PRO A 263 34.32 -3.39 18.42
C PRO A 263 34.60 -2.87 17.00
N ALA A 264 35.73 -2.17 16.84
CA ALA A 264 36.28 -1.81 15.54
C ALA A 264 36.44 -3.05 14.64
N ASN A 265 36.40 -2.84 13.32
CA ASN A 265 36.39 -3.87 12.27
C ASN A 265 35.13 -4.75 12.21
N THR A 266 34.11 -4.55 13.07
CA THR A 266 32.80 -5.23 12.92
C THR A 266 32.19 -4.87 11.55
N PRO A 267 31.78 -5.86 10.72
CA PRO A 267 31.13 -5.59 9.44
C PRO A 267 29.77 -4.91 9.58
N VAL A 268 29.52 -3.88 8.77
CA VAL A 268 28.24 -3.16 8.70
C VAL A 268 27.64 -3.35 7.30
N VAL A 269 26.36 -3.70 7.23
CA VAL A 269 25.65 -4.07 5.99
C VAL A 269 24.43 -3.17 5.73
N ALA A 270 24.02 -3.10 4.47
CA ALA A 270 22.77 -2.46 4.09
C ALA A 270 21.57 -3.29 4.57
N ILE A 271 20.62 -2.67 5.29
CA ILE A 271 19.41 -3.34 5.82
C ILE A 271 18.47 -3.87 4.72
N ALA A 272 18.52 -3.28 3.54
CA ALA A 272 17.67 -3.57 2.40
C ALA A 272 18.41 -3.21 1.09
N ASP A 273 17.86 -3.59 -0.06
CA ASP A 273 18.32 -3.06 -1.35
C ASP A 273 18.21 -1.51 -1.36
N GLY A 274 19.15 -0.83 -2.03
CA GLY A 274 19.21 0.62 -1.96
C GLY A 274 20.29 1.26 -2.82
N THR A 275 20.43 2.59 -2.70
CA THR A 275 21.46 3.38 -3.38
C THR A 275 22.15 4.32 -2.39
N VAL A 276 23.48 4.33 -2.38
CA VAL A 276 24.29 5.21 -1.52
C VAL A 276 24.08 6.66 -1.93
N THR A 277 23.47 7.47 -1.06
CA THR A 277 23.22 8.91 -1.30
C THR A 277 24.32 9.80 -0.74
N ARG A 278 25.06 9.34 0.27
CA ARG A 278 26.19 10.03 0.89
C ARG A 278 27.24 9.01 1.34
N SER A 279 28.52 9.37 1.23
CA SER A 279 29.65 8.55 1.67
C SER A 279 30.86 9.45 1.95
N GLY A 280 31.60 9.20 3.03
CA GLY A 280 32.83 9.91 3.40
C GLY A 280 32.81 10.45 4.83
N ILE A 281 33.77 11.33 5.16
CA ILE A 281 33.90 11.89 6.50
C ILE A 281 32.85 12.99 6.75
N VAL A 282 32.17 12.93 7.90
CA VAL A 282 31.16 13.88 8.35
C VAL A 282 31.43 14.27 9.81
N SER A 283 31.37 15.58 10.10
CA SER A 283 31.51 16.12 11.46
C SER A 283 30.49 15.50 12.42
N GLY A 284 30.94 15.05 13.59
CA GLY A 284 30.14 14.33 14.57
C GLY A 284 30.01 12.82 14.34
N TYR A 285 30.46 12.30 13.19
CA TYR A 285 30.33 10.88 12.81
C TYR A 285 31.65 10.19 12.50
N GLY A 286 32.66 10.93 12.02
CA GLY A 286 33.81 10.33 11.37
C GLY A 286 33.39 9.78 10.01
N GLY A 287 33.69 8.53 9.67
CA GLY A 287 33.18 7.89 8.46
C GLY A 287 31.67 7.64 8.53
N LEU A 288 30.94 8.11 7.52
CA LEU A 288 29.51 7.93 7.37
C LEU A 288 29.16 7.46 5.96
N VAL A 289 28.27 6.48 5.87
CA VAL A 289 27.53 6.17 4.64
C VAL A 289 26.03 6.33 4.90
N ALA A 290 25.31 6.88 3.92
CA ALA A 290 23.86 6.96 3.95
C ALA A 290 23.30 6.28 2.69
N VAL A 291 22.31 5.42 2.88
CA VAL A 291 21.71 4.60 1.82
C VAL A 291 20.22 4.87 1.77
N LEU A 292 19.72 5.29 0.61
CA LEU A 292 18.29 5.39 0.34
C LEU A 292 17.74 4.01 0.01
N HIS A 293 16.74 3.60 0.77
CA HIS A 293 15.99 2.36 0.62
C HIS A 293 14.55 2.65 0.19
N GLU A 294 13.91 1.65 -0.41
CA GLU A 294 12.46 1.61 -0.61
C GLU A 294 11.95 0.32 0.06
N VAL A 295 11.27 0.47 1.21
CA VAL A 295 10.78 -0.62 2.06
C VAL A 295 9.27 -0.46 2.17
N ASP A 296 8.51 -1.45 1.73
CA ASP A 296 7.04 -1.46 1.81
C ASP A 296 6.38 -0.20 1.20
N ALA A 297 6.99 0.33 0.14
CA ALA A 297 6.70 1.61 -0.52
C ALA A 297 6.97 2.90 0.30
N GLU A 298 7.49 2.80 1.54
CA GLU A 298 8.12 3.94 2.22
C GLU A 298 9.56 4.13 1.70
N ARG A 299 9.91 5.39 1.39
CA ARG A 299 11.31 5.79 1.16
C ARG A 299 11.92 6.28 2.45
N LEU A 300 13.03 5.67 2.84
CA LEU A 300 13.75 5.98 4.07
C LEU A 300 15.25 5.91 3.83
N VAL A 301 16.02 6.68 4.61
CA VAL A 301 17.49 6.65 4.55
C VAL A 301 18.04 5.97 5.79
N GLY A 302 18.75 4.86 5.57
CA GLY A 302 19.62 4.27 6.59
C GLY A 302 20.92 5.05 6.67
N ILE A 303 21.27 5.52 7.86
CA ILE A 303 22.47 6.32 8.15
C ILE A 303 23.37 5.50 9.07
N TYR A 304 24.59 5.22 8.62
CA TYR A 304 25.55 4.34 9.27
C TYR A 304 26.80 5.16 9.59
N GLY A 305 27.06 5.41 10.87
CA GLY A 305 28.15 6.25 11.38
C GLY A 305 29.30 5.49 12.04
N HIS A 306 30.39 6.22 12.35
CA HIS A 306 31.59 5.73 13.03
C HIS A 306 32.28 4.56 12.30
N LEU A 307 32.29 4.64 10.97
CA LEU A 307 32.87 3.63 10.08
C LEU A 307 34.31 4.00 9.65
N ASP A 308 35.13 3.02 9.27
CA ASP A 308 36.39 3.29 8.55
C ASP A 308 36.07 3.92 7.18
N PRO A 309 36.46 5.21 6.93
CA PRO A 309 36.23 5.89 5.66
C PRO A 309 36.85 5.19 4.45
N GLY A 310 37.90 4.39 4.64
CA GLY A 310 38.57 3.60 3.60
C GLY A 310 37.77 2.39 3.10
N THR A 311 36.73 1.96 3.84
CA THR A 311 35.88 0.82 3.46
C THR A 311 34.57 1.20 2.80
N LEU A 312 34.25 2.50 2.70
CA LEU A 312 32.92 2.95 2.29
C LEU A 312 32.70 2.85 0.78
N PRO A 313 31.53 2.38 0.32
CA PRO A 313 31.16 2.44 -1.09
C PRO A 313 30.99 3.91 -1.53
N PRO A 314 31.34 4.27 -2.77
CA PRO A 314 31.16 5.64 -3.26
C PRO A 314 29.67 6.00 -3.42
N ARG A 315 29.38 7.30 -3.40
CA ARG A 315 28.04 7.82 -3.69
C ARG A 315 27.57 7.38 -5.07
N GLY A 316 26.32 6.90 -5.16
CA GLY A 316 25.71 6.36 -6.37
C GLY A 316 25.82 4.84 -6.50
N THR A 317 26.62 4.16 -5.66
CA THR A 317 26.66 2.69 -5.63
C THR A 317 25.30 2.12 -5.24
N ARG A 318 24.81 1.16 -6.03
CA ARG A 318 23.68 0.31 -5.65
C ARG A 318 24.16 -0.79 -4.71
N VAL A 319 23.39 -1.05 -3.67
CA VAL A 319 23.67 -2.09 -2.67
C VAL A 319 22.47 -3.02 -2.54
N ARG A 320 22.72 -4.27 -2.16
CA ARG A 320 21.69 -5.25 -1.79
C ARG A 320 21.53 -5.37 -0.29
N ALA A 321 20.38 -5.88 0.17
CA ALA A 321 20.23 -6.35 1.54
C ALA A 321 21.39 -7.29 1.93
N GLY A 322 22.00 -7.10 3.10
CA GLY A 322 23.15 -7.90 3.57
C GLY A 322 24.49 -7.55 2.90
N GLN A 323 24.52 -6.69 1.88
CA GLN A 323 25.78 -6.24 1.28
C GLN A 323 26.52 -5.31 2.24
N ARG A 324 27.79 -5.61 2.53
CA ARG A 324 28.66 -4.76 3.35
C ARG A 324 28.78 -3.34 2.78
N VAL A 325 28.51 -2.35 3.62
CA VAL A 325 28.64 -0.91 3.34
C VAL A 325 29.76 -0.23 4.13
N GLY A 326 30.41 -0.96 5.04
CA GLY A 326 31.64 -0.54 5.71
C GLY A 326 32.06 -1.54 6.79
N VAL A 327 33.04 -1.14 7.59
CA VAL A 327 33.33 -1.73 8.90
C VAL A 327 33.41 -0.62 9.94
N LEU A 328 33.23 -0.94 11.22
CA LEU A 328 33.41 0.03 12.30
C LEU A 328 34.86 0.52 12.36
N GLY A 329 35.03 1.83 12.47
CA GLY A 329 36.35 2.48 12.53
C GLY A 329 37.04 2.30 13.88
N GLU A 330 38.33 2.60 13.91
CA GLU A 330 39.12 2.55 15.14
C GLU A 330 38.69 3.66 16.11
N GLY A 331 38.44 3.28 17.37
CA GLY A 331 37.86 4.17 18.37
C GLY A 331 38.78 5.32 18.78
N PHE A 332 38.18 6.46 19.13
CA PHE A 332 38.88 7.68 19.53
C PHE A 332 39.82 8.26 18.44
N THR A 333 39.60 7.91 17.18
CA THR A 333 40.37 8.42 16.04
C THR A 333 39.54 9.35 15.15
N ARG A 334 40.11 9.79 14.02
CA ARG A 334 39.38 10.52 12.97
C ARG A 334 38.27 9.69 12.32
N GLU A 335 38.37 8.36 12.34
CA GLU A 335 37.39 7.44 11.74
C GLU A 335 36.04 7.48 12.48
N THR A 336 36.06 7.81 13.76
CA THR A 336 34.87 7.95 14.62
C THR A 336 34.60 9.40 15.05
N ASP A 337 35.38 10.37 14.57
CA ASP A 337 35.41 11.77 15.05
C ASP A 337 35.63 11.89 16.57
N GLY A 338 36.49 11.03 17.12
CA GLY A 338 36.86 10.99 18.54
C GLY A 338 35.93 10.15 19.42
N GLU A 339 34.84 9.59 18.89
CA GLU A 339 33.95 8.71 19.63
C GLU A 339 34.56 7.32 19.89
N ARG A 340 34.10 6.65 20.94
CA ARG A 340 34.35 5.22 21.22
C ARG A 340 33.88 4.33 20.05
N PRO A 341 34.39 3.09 19.86
CA PRO A 341 33.91 2.23 18.78
C PRO A 341 32.46 1.80 19.01
N HIS A 342 31.62 1.97 17.98
CA HIS A 342 30.23 1.50 17.90
C HIS A 342 29.65 1.76 16.51
N LEU A 343 28.50 1.15 16.20
CA LEU A 343 27.66 1.60 15.10
C LEU A 343 26.66 2.64 15.63
N HIS A 344 26.68 3.86 15.09
CA HIS A 344 25.54 4.78 15.20
C HIS A 344 24.63 4.54 13.99
N PHE A 345 23.42 4.01 14.22
CA PHE A 345 22.49 3.66 13.15
C PHE A 345 21.18 4.45 13.25
N GLY A 346 20.94 5.34 12.30
CA GLY A 346 19.72 6.17 12.22
C GLY A 346 18.85 5.83 11.02
N LEU A 347 17.53 5.98 11.17
CA LEU A 347 16.55 5.80 10.10
C LEU A 347 15.75 7.09 9.88
N TYR A 348 16.08 7.83 8.82
CA TYR A 348 15.40 9.07 8.48
C TYR A 348 14.23 8.83 7.51
N ARG A 349 13.08 9.48 7.73
CA ARG A 349 11.89 9.35 6.88
C ARG A 349 12.00 10.26 5.65
N GLY A 350 11.69 9.70 4.48
CA GLY A 350 11.76 10.40 3.20
C GLY A 350 13.09 10.23 2.46
N PRO A 351 13.21 10.76 1.23
CA PRO A 351 14.32 10.47 0.33
C PRO A 351 15.61 11.25 0.61
N ASP A 352 15.51 12.42 1.27
CA ASP A 352 16.61 13.37 1.43
C ASP A 352 17.26 13.24 2.81
N ALA A 353 18.46 12.67 2.85
CA ALA A 353 19.18 12.33 4.07
C ALA A 353 19.48 13.54 4.99
N ASN A 354 18.72 13.69 6.08
CA ASN A 354 19.12 14.50 7.21
C ASN A 354 20.09 13.70 8.08
N VAL A 355 21.30 14.23 8.33
CA VAL A 355 22.33 13.57 9.17
C VAL A 355 22.49 14.23 10.54
N ALA A 356 21.40 14.76 11.11
CA ALA A 356 21.41 15.28 12.46
C ALA A 356 21.30 14.12 13.48
N GLY A 357 22.43 13.69 14.06
CA GLY A 357 22.48 12.64 15.10
C GLY A 357 21.78 13.01 16.41
N TYR A 358 21.57 14.32 16.63
CA TYR A 358 20.79 14.86 17.74
C TYR A 358 19.86 15.98 17.26
N VAL A 359 18.66 16.05 17.83
CA VAL A 359 17.70 17.15 17.61
C VAL A 359 17.39 17.86 18.93
N SER A 360 17.24 19.19 18.90
CA SER A 360 17.11 20.02 20.11
C SER A 360 15.73 20.02 20.76
N ARG A 361 14.72 19.41 20.12
CA ARG A 361 13.36 19.25 20.65
C ARG A 361 12.80 17.89 20.30
N GLU A 362 11.95 17.34 21.15
CA GLU A 362 11.42 15.98 21.04
C GLU A 362 10.56 15.78 19.80
N GLU A 363 9.76 16.78 19.41
CA GLU A 363 8.82 16.67 18.30
C GLU A 363 9.53 16.47 16.95
N ARG A 364 10.83 16.82 16.88
CA ARG A 364 11.69 16.59 15.72
C ARG A 364 12.05 15.11 15.50
N LEU A 365 11.86 14.24 16.50
CA LEU A 365 12.00 12.78 16.36
C LEU A 365 10.95 12.19 15.41
N SER A 366 9.80 12.85 15.21
CA SER A 366 8.76 12.41 14.27
C SER A 366 9.22 12.28 12.81
N ALA A 367 10.33 12.94 12.43
CA ALA A 367 10.96 12.80 11.12
C ALA A 367 11.84 11.53 10.97
N TRP A 368 11.88 10.69 12.00
CA TRP A 368 12.72 9.49 12.08
C TRP A 368 11.87 8.27 12.44
N HIS A 369 12.45 7.09 12.25
CA HIS A 369 11.99 5.85 12.88
C HIS A 369 12.91 5.53 14.06
N ASP A 370 12.36 4.95 15.13
CA ASP A 370 13.17 4.20 16.10
C ASP A 370 13.73 2.97 15.36
N PRO A 371 15.06 2.83 15.21
CA PRO A 371 15.65 1.74 14.44
C PRO A 371 15.40 0.35 15.05
N VAL A 372 15.30 0.26 16.38
CA VAL A 372 15.06 -1.02 17.07
C VAL A 372 13.59 -1.42 16.95
N ALA A 373 12.66 -0.48 17.14
CA ALA A 373 11.23 -0.76 16.95
C ALA A 373 10.93 -1.12 15.49
N PHE A 374 11.37 -0.28 14.55
CA PHE A 374 11.13 -0.48 13.11
C PHE A 374 11.66 -1.82 12.62
N LEU A 375 12.92 -2.19 12.93
CA LEU A 375 13.48 -3.46 12.47
C LEU A 375 12.79 -4.68 13.11
N ARG A 376 12.24 -4.57 14.33
CA ARG A 376 11.45 -5.64 14.97
C ARG A 376 10.06 -5.79 14.35
N GLU A 377 9.34 -4.69 14.14
CA GLU A 377 8.06 -4.67 13.43
C GLU A 377 8.23 -5.20 11.99
N GLN A 378 9.33 -4.81 11.35
CA GLN A 378 9.75 -5.31 10.06
C GLN A 378 10.41 -6.69 10.10
N GLY A 379 10.42 -7.38 11.24
CA GLY A 379 10.86 -8.78 11.36
C GLY A 379 12.23 -9.04 10.73
N ALA A 380 13.15 -8.09 10.85
CA ALA A 380 14.46 -8.15 10.23
C ALA A 380 15.30 -9.29 10.83
N VAL A 381 16.09 -9.95 9.98
CA VAL A 381 16.90 -11.12 10.34
C VAL A 381 18.38 -10.77 10.48
N GLU A 382 19.15 -11.62 11.16
CA GLU A 382 20.62 -11.50 11.20
C GLU A 382 21.23 -11.53 9.77
N PRO A 383 22.30 -10.78 9.50
CA PRO A 383 22.89 -10.61 8.17
C PRO A 383 23.83 -11.73 7.72
#